data_AF-A0A2Z6AEF0-F1
#
_entry.id   AF-A0A2Z6AEF0-F1
#
_cell.length_a   1.000
_cell.length_b   1.000
_cell.length_c   1.000
_cell.angle_alpha   90.00
_cell.angle_beta   90.00
_cell.angle_gamma   90.00
#
_symmetry.space_group_name_H-M   'P 1'
#
loop_
_entity.id
_entity.type
_entity.pdbx_description
1 polymer ?
#
loop_
_entity_poly.entity_id
_entity_poly.type
_entity_poly.pdbx_seq_one_letter_code
_entity_poly.pdbx_strand_id
1 'polypeptide(L)'
;MTTPTVSIRREAGISVVINGVLSLAFFLGVFGTVSRPLGWMAPDNLAIDFVPQSIAVALMSALVPALIARKRLGNGSALRPILIRAALFALAGGVLGGLLALSIGAVGLSTIGWGAALAIKIAYGGALGALVATLALRRFVPPVRTA
;
A
#
# COMPACT_ATOMS: atom_id res chain seq x y z
N MET A 1 -14.96 4.07 32.05
CA MET A 1 -14.99 3.30 30.79
C MET A 1 -14.09 4.03 29.80
N THR A 2 -12.82 3.64 29.70
CA THR A 2 -11.82 4.35 28.89
C THR A 2 -11.98 3.93 27.43
N THR A 3 -12.52 4.81 26.60
CA THR A 3 -12.61 4.61 25.15
C THR A 3 -11.19 4.41 24.60
N PRO A 4 -10.84 3.26 24.02
CA PRO A 4 -9.50 3.05 23.49
C PRO A 4 -9.24 4.05 22.36
N THR A 5 -8.34 5.00 22.59
CA THR A 5 -7.92 5.98 21.59
C THR A 5 -7.04 5.28 20.56
N VAL A 6 -7.62 5.00 19.39
CA VAL A 6 -6.86 4.46 18.25
C VAL A 6 -5.88 5.54 17.78
N SER A 7 -4.60 5.37 18.10
CA SER A 7 -3.54 6.28 17.65
C SER A 7 -3.31 6.11 16.14
N ILE A 8 -3.62 7.15 15.37
CA ILE A 8 -3.38 7.18 13.91
C ILE A 8 -1.93 6.87 13.57
N ARG A 9 -0.97 7.37 14.37
CA ARG A 9 0.47 7.10 14.17
C ARG A 9 0.81 5.62 14.35
N ARG A 10 0.20 4.97 15.34
CA ARG A 10 0.42 3.54 15.60
C ARG A 10 -0.11 2.68 14.46
N GLU A 11 -1.31 2.98 13.97
CA GLU A 11 -1.88 2.21 12.86
C GLU A 11 -1.20 2.50 11.52
N ALA A 12 -0.73 3.74 11.31
CA ALA A 12 0.13 4.05 10.17
C ALA A 12 1.43 3.25 10.23
N GLY A 13 2.10 3.19 11.39
CA GLY A 13 3.31 2.40 11.59
C GLY A 13 3.10 0.91 11.37
N ILE A 14 2.02 0.33 11.88
CA ILE A 14 1.65 -1.07 11.62
C ILE A 14 1.39 -1.29 10.12
N SER A 15 0.73 -0.35 9.45
CA SER A 15 0.53 -0.41 8.00
C SER A 15 1.84 -0.36 7.21
N VAL A 16 2.82 0.46 7.62
CA VAL A 16 4.17 0.47 7.01
C VAL A 16 4.78 -0.93 7.10
N VAL A 17 4.77 -1.54 8.28
CA VAL A 17 5.40 -2.84 8.50
C VAL A 17 4.71 -3.94 7.68
N ILE A 18 3.38 -4.03 7.75
CA ILE A 18 2.63 -5.06 7.03
C ILE A 18 2.82 -4.92 5.51
N ASN A 19 2.65 -3.71 4.97
CA ASN A 19 2.79 -3.50 3.52
C ASN A 19 4.25 -3.59 3.06
N GLY A 20 5.22 -3.25 3.92
CA GLY A 20 6.64 -3.45 3.66
C GLY A 20 7.00 -4.93 3.54
N VAL A 21 6.53 -5.76 4.48
CA VAL A 21 6.71 -7.22 4.43
C VAL A 21 6.00 -7.84 3.23
N LEU A 22 4.78 -7.39 2.93
CA LEU A 22 4.06 -7.86 1.75
C LEU A 22 4.80 -7.50 0.46
N SER A 23 5.33 -6.28 0.38
CA SER A 23 6.13 -5.82 -0.76
C SER A 23 7.42 -6.62 -0.92
N LEU A 24 8.08 -6.96 0.19
CA LEU A 24 9.21 -7.89 0.20
C LEU A 24 8.79 -9.26 -0.36
N ALA A 25 7.69 -9.84 0.12
CA ALA A 25 7.21 -11.15 -0.33
C ALA A 25 6.87 -11.15 -1.83
N PHE A 26 6.18 -10.12 -2.33
CA PHE A 26 5.90 -9.95 -3.76
C PHE A 26 7.20 -9.82 -4.57
N PHE A 27 8.13 -8.99 -4.10
CA PHE A 27 9.41 -8.81 -4.79
C PHE A 27 10.19 -10.12 -4.90
N LEU A 28 10.30 -10.88 -3.81
CA LEU A 28 10.97 -12.18 -3.83
C LEU A 28 10.23 -13.19 -4.72
N GLY A 29 8.90 -13.14 -4.77
CA GLY A 29 8.10 -14.01 -5.63
C GLY A 29 8.27 -13.71 -7.14
N VAL A 30 8.45 -12.43 -7.51
CA VAL A 30 8.57 -12.00 -8.91
C VAL A 30 10.02 -12.00 -9.40
N PHE A 31 10.96 -11.49 -8.60
CA PHE A 31 12.35 -11.28 -8.99
C PHE A 31 13.32 -12.32 -8.43
N GLY A 32 12.84 -13.20 -7.56
CA GLY A 32 13.64 -14.24 -6.91
C GLY A 32 14.56 -13.70 -5.81
N THR A 33 15.36 -14.60 -5.24
CA THR A 33 16.28 -14.33 -4.12
C THR A 33 17.74 -14.11 -4.56
N VAL A 34 18.04 -14.27 -5.84
CA VAL A 34 19.40 -14.15 -6.38
C VAL A 34 19.73 -12.68 -6.63
N SER A 35 20.77 -12.18 -5.98
CA SER A 35 21.30 -10.84 -6.22
C SER A 35 21.88 -10.73 -7.63
N ARG A 36 21.15 -10.03 -8.51
CA ARG A 36 21.57 -9.69 -9.87
C ARG A 36 21.06 -8.29 -10.27
N PRO A 37 21.67 -7.61 -11.23
CA PRO A 37 21.05 -6.41 -11.80
C PRO A 37 19.64 -6.73 -12.33
N LEU A 38 18.68 -5.85 -12.02
CA LEU A 38 17.32 -5.94 -12.52
C LEU A 38 17.08 -4.83 -13.54
N GLY A 39 16.49 -5.19 -14.67
CA GLY A 39 16.02 -4.26 -15.68
C GLY A 39 14.74 -3.54 -15.23
N TRP A 40 14.64 -2.24 -15.51
CA TRP A 40 13.41 -1.49 -15.27
C TRP A 40 12.27 -1.92 -16.21
N MET A 41 12.64 -2.28 -17.44
CA MET A 41 11.73 -2.76 -18.49
C MET A 41 12.02 -4.23 -18.80
N ALA A 42 11.52 -4.73 -19.94
CA ALA A 42 11.76 -6.08 -20.39
C ALA A 42 13.28 -6.42 -20.34
N PRO A 43 13.65 -7.63 -19.88
CA PRO A 43 12.76 -8.75 -19.54
C PRO A 43 12.21 -8.73 -18.11
N ASP A 44 12.83 -8.02 -17.17
CA ASP A 44 12.50 -8.10 -15.74
C ASP A 44 11.21 -7.32 -15.38
N ASN A 45 10.89 -6.25 -16.11
CA ASN A 45 9.67 -5.46 -15.95
C ASN A 45 9.47 -4.88 -14.52
N LEU A 46 10.55 -4.51 -13.84
CA LEU A 46 10.52 -3.95 -12.48
C LEU A 46 9.59 -2.74 -12.34
N ALA A 47 9.54 -1.89 -13.37
CA ALA A 47 8.67 -0.72 -13.42
C ALA A 47 7.18 -1.11 -13.49
N ILE A 48 6.84 -2.13 -14.26
CA ILE A 48 5.45 -2.59 -14.42
C ILE A 48 4.93 -3.21 -13.12
N ASP A 49 5.79 -3.88 -12.34
CA ASP A 49 5.45 -4.48 -11.06
C ASP A 49 4.93 -3.46 -10.01
N PHE A 50 5.20 -2.15 -10.18
CA PHE A 50 4.56 -1.13 -9.33
C PHE A 50 3.04 -1.10 -9.48
N VAL A 51 2.48 -1.51 -10.63
CA VAL A 51 1.03 -1.55 -10.82
C VAL A 51 0.34 -2.58 -9.91
N PRO A 52 0.63 -3.90 -10.02
CA PRO A 52 0.00 -4.89 -9.15
C PRO A 52 0.35 -4.67 -7.67
N GLN A 53 1.58 -4.23 -7.35
CA GLN A 53 1.97 -3.89 -5.98
C GLN A 53 1.10 -2.77 -5.40
N SER A 54 0.91 -1.66 -6.11
CA SER A 54 0.13 -0.52 -5.61
C SER A 54 -1.34 -0.84 -5.46
N ILE A 55 -1.91 -1.63 -6.36
CA ILE A 55 -3.29 -2.13 -6.26
C ILE A 55 -3.43 -2.94 -4.97
N ALA A 56 -2.56 -3.92 -4.75
CA ALA A 56 -2.61 -4.79 -3.58
C ALA A 56 -2.44 -4.01 -2.27
N VAL A 57 -1.40 -3.17 -2.18
CA VAL A 57 -1.09 -2.36 -1.00
C VAL A 57 -2.25 -1.41 -0.67
N ALA A 58 -2.77 -0.68 -1.66
CA ALA A 58 -3.87 0.26 -1.43
C ALA A 58 -5.17 -0.45 -1.04
N LEU A 59 -5.49 -1.58 -1.69
CA LEU A 59 -6.65 -2.40 -1.36
C LEU A 59 -6.58 -2.90 0.08
N MET A 60 -5.47 -3.56 0.46
CA MET A 60 -5.32 -4.14 1.79
C MET A 60 -5.31 -3.08 2.88
N SER A 61 -4.62 -1.95 2.64
CA SER A 61 -4.53 -0.85 3.60
C SER A 61 -5.88 -0.16 3.85
N ALA A 62 -6.79 -0.17 2.87
CA ALA A 62 -8.14 0.35 3.03
C ALA A 62 -9.12 -0.67 3.60
N LEU A 63 -9.02 -1.94 3.17
CA LEU A 63 -10.00 -2.98 3.47
C LEU A 63 -9.80 -3.58 4.87
N VAL A 64 -8.56 -3.94 5.22
CA VAL A 64 -8.27 -4.68 6.47
C VAL A 64 -8.71 -3.90 7.72
N PRO A 65 -8.35 -2.61 7.90
CA PRO A 65 -8.78 -1.85 9.07
C PRO A 65 -10.29 -1.68 9.13
N ALA A 66 -10.94 -1.49 7.98
CA ALA A 66 -12.39 -1.31 7.89
C ALA A 66 -13.16 -2.58 8.27
N LEU A 67 -12.68 -3.76 7.84
CA LEU A 67 -13.27 -5.05 8.22
C LEU A 67 -13.06 -5.35 9.72
N ILE A 68 -11.88 -5.05 10.27
CA ILE A 68 -11.61 -5.20 11.71
C ILE A 68 -12.53 -4.27 12.52
N ALA A 69 -12.66 -3.00 12.12
CA ALA A 69 -13.56 -2.05 12.78
C ALA A 69 -15.02 -2.51 12.70
N ARG A 70 -15.47 -2.99 11.53
CA ARG A 70 -16.81 -3.55 11.35
C ARG A 70 -17.07 -4.72 12.29
N LYS A 71 -16.12 -5.66 12.39
CA LYS A 71 -16.24 -6.83 13.29
C LYS A 71 -16.34 -6.41 14.76
N ARG A 72 -15.53 -5.42 15.19
CA ARG A 72 -15.56 -4.89 16.57
C ARG A 72 -16.85 -4.15 16.92
N LEU A 73 -17.47 -3.51 15.93
CA LEU A 73 -18.75 -2.78 16.08
C LEU A 73 -19.98 -3.67 15.84
N GLY A 74 -19.83 -5.00 15.91
CA GLY A 74 -20.97 -5.92 15.80
C GLY A 74 -21.56 -6.05 14.39
N ASN A 75 -20.76 -5.81 13.34
CA ASN A 75 -21.15 -5.95 11.94
C ASN A 75 -22.29 -5.03 11.45
N GLY A 76 -22.68 -4.01 12.23
CA GLY A 76 -23.79 -3.11 11.90
C GLY A 76 -23.59 -2.21 10.68
N SER A 77 -22.33 -2.04 10.21
CA SER A 77 -22.05 -1.30 8.97
C SER A 77 -22.19 -2.19 7.74
N ALA A 78 -22.83 -1.67 6.68
CA ALA A 78 -22.96 -2.37 5.41
C ALA A 78 -21.59 -2.65 4.78
N LEU A 79 -21.40 -3.86 4.25
CA LEU A 79 -20.14 -4.29 3.64
C LEU A 79 -19.86 -3.57 2.31
N ARG A 80 -20.91 -3.29 1.53
CA ARG A 80 -20.81 -2.73 0.17
C ARG A 80 -20.04 -1.39 0.12
N PRO A 81 -20.34 -0.38 0.98
CA PRO A 81 -19.55 0.86 1.02
C PRO A 81 -18.06 0.66 1.32
N ILE A 82 -17.72 -0.32 2.18
CA ILE A 82 -16.34 -0.65 2.52
C ILE A 82 -15.62 -1.21 1.28
N LEU A 83 -16.24 -2.16 0.58
CA LEU A 83 -15.68 -2.77 -0.62
C LEU A 83 -15.50 -1.76 -1.76
N ILE A 84 -16.51 -0.92 -2.03
CA ILE A 84 -16.43 0.12 -3.07
C ILE A 84 -15.27 1.07 -2.76
N ARG A 85 -15.15 1.52 -1.52
CA ARG A 85 -14.07 2.44 -1.12
C ARG A 85 -12.69 1.79 -1.25
N ALA A 86 -12.55 0.54 -0.84
CA ALA A 86 -11.30 -0.20 -0.99
C ALA A 86 -10.94 -0.38 -2.48
N ALA A 87 -11.92 -0.67 -3.33
CA ALA A 87 -11.73 -0.74 -4.78
C ALA A 87 -11.30 0.60 -5.38
N LEU A 88 -11.88 1.73 -4.95
CA LEU A 88 -11.46 3.06 -5.40
C LEU A 88 -9.99 3.37 -5.01
N PHE A 89 -9.58 3.02 -3.80
CA PHE A 89 -8.17 3.15 -3.40
C PHE A 89 -7.25 2.24 -4.21
N ALA A 90 -7.68 1.00 -4.48
CA ALA A 90 -6.94 0.06 -5.31
C ALA A 90 -6.74 0.60 -6.74
N LEU A 91 -7.80 1.15 -7.35
CA LEU A 91 -7.74 1.78 -8.66
C LEU A 91 -6.80 3.00 -8.66
N ALA A 92 -6.92 3.89 -7.67
CA ALA A 92 -6.04 5.04 -7.52
C ALA A 92 -4.57 4.62 -7.33
N GLY A 93 -4.33 3.57 -6.56
CA GLY A 93 -3.01 2.95 -6.40
C GLY A 93 -2.47 2.40 -7.71
N GLY A 94 -3.29 1.67 -8.47
CA GLY A 94 -2.93 1.16 -9.80
C GLY A 94 -2.57 2.27 -10.79
N VAL A 95 -3.35 3.36 -10.81
CA VAL A 95 -3.04 4.55 -11.62
C VAL A 95 -1.70 5.16 -11.22
N LEU A 96 -1.44 5.33 -9.91
CA LEU A 96 -0.16 5.83 -9.42
C LEU A 96 1.01 4.90 -9.83
N GLY A 97 0.85 3.59 -9.67
CA GLY A 97 1.85 2.60 -10.08
C GLY A 97 2.11 2.64 -11.59
N GLY A 98 1.05 2.82 -12.39
CA GLY A 98 1.14 2.94 -13.84
C GLY A 98 1.85 4.22 -14.28
N LEU A 99 1.53 5.35 -13.66
CA LEU A 99 2.22 6.62 -13.91
C LEU A 99 3.71 6.51 -13.58
N LEU A 100 4.07 5.89 -12.45
CA LEU A 100 5.47 5.64 -12.10
C LEU A 100 6.16 4.75 -13.14
N ALA A 101 5.50 3.68 -13.58
CA ALA A 101 6.04 2.79 -14.60
C ALA A 101 6.32 3.54 -15.92
N LEU A 102 5.37 4.38 -16.36
CA LEU A 102 5.50 5.21 -17.55
C LEU A 102 6.63 6.25 -17.40
N SER A 103 6.71 6.93 -16.25
CA SER A 103 7.76 7.92 -15.99
C SER A 103 9.15 7.28 -16.01
N ILE A 104 9.31 6.09 -15.41
CA ILE A 104 10.58 5.34 -15.44
C ILE A 104 10.94 4.95 -16.88
N GLY A 105 9.95 4.51 -17.67
CA GLY A 105 10.13 4.20 -19.08
C GLY A 105 10.59 5.38 -19.92
N ALA A 106 10.05 6.56 -19.66
CA ALA A 106 10.41 7.78 -20.39
C ALA A 106 11.85 8.25 -20.12
N VAL A 107 12.40 7.96 -18.94
CA VAL A 107 13.78 8.35 -18.56
C VAL A 107 14.83 7.41 -19.15
N GLY A 108 14.46 6.19 -19.56
CA GLY A 108 15.39 5.24 -20.17
C GLY A 108 16.41 4.63 -19.20
N LEU A 109 16.06 4.49 -17.91
CA LEU A 109 16.92 3.83 -16.93
C LEU A 109 17.12 2.36 -17.31
N SER A 110 18.37 1.91 -17.41
CA SER A 110 18.71 0.57 -17.89
C SER A 110 18.55 -0.50 -16.81
N THR A 111 19.29 -0.39 -15.72
CA THR A 111 19.29 -1.38 -14.63
C THR A 111 19.44 -0.73 -13.26
N ILE A 112 19.07 -1.48 -12.23
CA ILE A 112 19.32 -1.16 -10.83
C ILE A 112 19.79 -2.42 -10.09
N GLY A 113 20.63 -2.26 -9.07
CA GLY A 113 21.05 -3.38 -8.23
C GLY A 113 19.87 -3.99 -7.46
N TRP A 114 19.83 -5.32 -7.36
CA TRP A 114 18.77 -6.08 -6.68
C TRP A 114 18.40 -5.52 -5.30
N GLY A 115 19.40 -5.26 -4.45
CA GLY A 115 19.17 -4.75 -3.10
C GLY A 115 18.57 -3.35 -3.08
N ALA A 116 18.98 -2.49 -4.02
CA ALA A 116 18.42 -1.15 -4.15
C ALA A 116 16.97 -1.20 -4.67
N ALA A 117 16.68 -2.09 -5.65
CA ALA A 117 15.33 -2.33 -6.13
C ALA A 117 14.40 -2.81 -5.00
N LEU A 118 14.87 -3.77 -4.20
CA LEU A 118 14.13 -4.27 -3.04
C LEU A 118 13.86 -3.16 -2.01
N ALA A 119 14.89 -2.38 -1.66
CA ALA A 119 14.76 -1.29 -0.70
C ALA A 119 13.72 -0.25 -1.17
N ILE A 120 13.76 0.12 -2.46
CA ILE A 120 12.78 1.02 -3.07
C ILE A 120 11.37 0.43 -2.98
N LYS A 121 11.20 -0.86 -3.30
CA LYS A 121 9.90 -1.54 -3.28
C LYS A 121 9.31 -1.60 -1.87
N ILE A 122 10.12 -1.91 -0.87
CA ILE A 122 9.70 -1.91 0.55
C ILE A 122 9.32 -0.50 0.99
N ALA A 123 10.19 0.49 0.74
CA ALA A 123 9.95 1.87 1.13
C ALA A 123 8.68 2.43 0.47
N TYR A 124 8.51 2.18 -0.82
CA TYR A 124 7.33 2.57 -1.59
C TYR A 124 6.05 1.93 -1.06
N GLY A 125 6.02 0.60 -0.91
CA GLY A 125 4.85 -0.12 -0.43
C GLY A 125 4.48 0.26 1.00
N GLY A 126 5.47 0.43 1.88
CA GLY A 126 5.25 0.91 3.25
C GLY A 126 4.67 2.33 3.29
N ALA A 127 5.24 3.26 2.51
CA ALA A 127 4.77 4.64 2.44
C ALA A 127 3.35 4.75 1.86
N LEU A 128 3.07 4.05 0.75
CA LEU A 128 1.74 4.00 0.15
C LEU A 128 0.72 3.40 1.12
N GLY A 129 1.07 2.30 1.78
CA GLY A 129 0.20 1.64 2.75
C GLY A 129 -0.12 2.54 3.95
N ALA A 130 0.86 3.27 4.47
CA ALA A 130 0.64 4.23 5.55
C ALA A 130 -0.24 5.40 5.13
N LEU A 131 -0.03 5.93 3.92
CA LEU A 131 -0.84 7.00 3.36
C LEU A 131 -2.30 6.56 3.23
N VAL A 132 -2.54 5.42 2.58
CA VAL A 132 -3.90 4.90 2.37
C VAL A 132 -4.57 4.56 3.69
N ALA A 133 -3.88 3.90 4.63
CA ALA A 133 -4.44 3.62 5.96
C ALA A 133 -4.80 4.91 6.70
N THR A 134 -3.94 5.93 6.65
CA THR A 134 -4.22 7.24 7.27
C THR A 134 -5.44 7.91 6.64
N LEU A 135 -5.54 7.93 5.31
CA LEU A 135 -6.70 8.50 4.59
C LEU A 135 -7.99 7.70 4.82
N ALA A 136 -7.88 6.38 4.96
CA ALA A 136 -9.00 5.50 5.28
C ALA A 136 -9.56 5.84 6.67
N LEU A 137 -8.67 6.00 7.66
CA LEU A 137 -8.98 6.23 9.07
C LEU A 137 -9.37 7.69 9.41
N ARG A 138 -8.82 8.71 8.73
CA ARG A 138 -9.15 10.13 8.98
C ARG A 138 -10.64 10.46 8.91
N ARG A 139 -11.44 9.68 8.17
CA ARG A 139 -12.90 9.85 8.11
C ARG A 139 -13.67 9.29 9.32
N PHE A 140 -13.00 8.55 10.21
CA PHE A 140 -13.62 7.97 11.41
C PHE A 140 -13.27 8.74 12.71
N VAL A 141 -12.38 9.73 12.66
CA VAL A 141 -12.08 10.61 13.80
C VAL A 141 -12.87 11.91 13.61
N PRO A 142 -13.86 12.23 14.47
CA PRO A 142 -14.51 13.53 14.43
C PRO A 142 -13.46 14.65 14.64
N PRO A 143 -13.62 15.83 14.02
CA PRO A 143 -12.81 16.98 14.40
C PRO A 143 -12.95 17.20 15.91
N VAL A 144 -11.83 17.36 16.60
CA VAL A 144 -11.84 17.81 18.00
C VAL A 144 -12.55 19.15 18.01
N ARG A 145 -13.78 19.18 18.53
CA ARG A 145 -14.44 20.43 18.91
C ARG A 145 -13.63 20.98 20.08
N THR A 146 -12.73 21.92 19.80
CA THR A 146 -12.24 22.86 20.81
C THR A 146 -13.45 23.67 21.25
N ALA A 147 -13.88 23.45 22.49
CA ALA A 147 -14.86 24.28 23.18
C ALA A 147 -14.23 25.63 23.56
#